data_AF-A0A940V476-F1
#
_entry.id   AF-A0A940V476-F1
#
_cell.length_a   1.000
_cell.length_b   1.000
_cell.length_c   1.000
_cell.angle_alpha   90.00
_cell.angle_beta   90.00
_cell.angle_gamma   90.00
#
_symmetry.space_group_name_H-M   'P 1'
#
loop_
_entity.id
_entity.type
_entity.pdbx_description
1 polymer ?
#
loop_
_entity_poly.entity_id
_entity_poly.type
_entity_poly.pdbx_seq_one_letter_code
_entity_poly.pdbx_strand_id
1 'polypeptide(L)'
;MGTVLYKVISQTMVLSNGSMSDYINLNTLFGAVVVLAAIILIMLITYFVSIKPNLMGAPSQTTVKSSSVDNAIAQIVGNEEEELISDCELVAVITAAIYASMGDAVPAGGLVVRSIRKSNASKWKNA
;
A
#
# COMPACT_ATOMS: atom_id res chain seq x y z
N MET A 1 -53.18 -32.69 -10.41
CA MET A 1 -51.72 -32.70 -10.70
C MET A 1 -51.10 -31.30 -10.69
N GLY A 2 -51.71 -30.26 -11.27
CA GLY A 2 -51.09 -28.92 -11.36
C GLY A 2 -50.82 -28.21 -10.02
N THR A 3 -51.63 -28.43 -8.99
CA THR A 3 -51.46 -27.77 -7.68
C THR A 3 -50.29 -28.32 -6.85
N VAL A 4 -49.93 -29.59 -7.06
CA VAL A 4 -48.80 -30.21 -6.37
C VAL A 4 -47.49 -29.72 -6.99
N LEU A 5 -47.46 -29.59 -8.32
CA LEU A 5 -46.34 -29.02 -9.07
C LEU A 5 -46.08 -27.55 -8.69
N TYR A 6 -47.12 -26.71 -8.61
CA TYR A 6 -46.94 -25.32 -8.17
C TYR A 6 -46.37 -25.25 -6.74
N LYS A 7 -46.86 -26.11 -5.84
CA LYS A 7 -46.42 -26.12 -4.44
C LYS A 7 -44.96 -26.57 -4.32
N VAL A 8 -44.56 -27.61 -5.06
CA VAL A 8 -43.17 -28.09 -5.12
C VAL A 8 -42.24 -27.02 -5.68
N ILE A 9 -42.61 -26.38 -6.80
CA ILE A 9 -41.81 -25.32 -7.43
C ILE A 9 -41.71 -24.08 -6.52
N SER A 10 -42.79 -23.72 -5.83
CA SER A 10 -42.77 -22.59 -4.88
C SER A 10 -41.92 -22.88 -3.63
N GLN A 11 -41.92 -24.11 -3.13
CA GLN A 11 -41.08 -24.52 -2.00
C GLN A 11 -39.59 -24.50 -2.35
N THR A 12 -39.21 -24.97 -3.54
CA THR A 12 -37.80 -24.97 -3.97
C THR A 12 -37.29 -23.56 -4.22
N MET A 13 -38.12 -22.66 -4.73
CA MET A 13 -37.76 -21.25 -4.93
C MET A 13 -37.58 -20.51 -3.61
N VAL A 14 -38.43 -20.77 -2.61
CA VAL A 14 -38.30 -20.19 -1.26
C VAL A 14 -37.04 -20.70 -0.53
N LEU A 15 -36.68 -21.98 -0.69
CA LEU A 15 -35.42 -22.51 -0.13
C LEU A 15 -34.16 -21.98 -0.84
N SER A 16 -34.24 -21.68 -2.14
CA SER A 16 -33.10 -21.18 -2.92
C SER A 16 -32.83 -19.68 -2.74
N ASN A 17 -33.72 -18.94 -2.07
CA ASN A 17 -33.59 -17.52 -1.76
C ASN A 17 -32.81 -17.25 -0.46
N GLY A 18 -32.03 -18.22 0.04
CA GLY A 18 -30.97 -17.93 0.99
C GLY A 18 -30.03 -16.90 0.35
N SER A 19 -30.11 -15.67 0.82
CA SER A 19 -29.52 -14.50 0.18
C SER A 19 -28.04 -14.73 -0.07
N MET A 20 -27.63 -14.80 -1.34
CA MET A 20 -26.23 -14.97 -1.77
C MET A 20 -25.28 -13.93 -1.10
N SER A 21 -25.83 -12.81 -0.63
CA SER A 21 -25.12 -11.82 0.18
C SER A 21 -24.57 -12.37 1.50
N ASP A 22 -25.25 -13.33 2.14
CA ASP A 22 -24.82 -13.85 3.43
C ASP A 22 -23.53 -14.67 3.28
N TYR A 23 -23.37 -15.40 2.18
CA TYR A 23 -22.14 -16.14 1.89
C TYR A 23 -20.98 -15.22 1.49
N ILE A 24 -21.25 -14.13 0.78
CA ILE A 24 -20.23 -13.13 0.40
C ILE A 24 -19.75 -12.37 1.65
N ASN A 25 -20.66 -12.09 2.59
CA ASN A 25 -20.34 -11.36 3.81
C ASN A 25 -19.47 -12.16 4.79
N LEU A 26 -19.57 -13.49 4.83
CA LEU A 26 -18.80 -14.29 5.79
C LEU A 26 -17.29 -14.23 5.53
N ASN A 27 -16.82 -14.37 4.29
CA ASN A 27 -15.38 -14.36 4.00
C ASN A 27 -14.74 -12.98 4.21
N THR A 28 -15.45 -11.91 3.85
CA THR A 28 -15.03 -10.54 4.15
C THR A 28 -15.03 -10.28 5.65
N LEU A 29 -16.03 -10.75 6.38
CA LEU A 29 -16.10 -10.60 7.83
C LEU A 29 -14.96 -11.35 8.52
N PHE A 30 -14.71 -12.62 8.17
CA PHE A 30 -13.60 -13.40 8.72
C PHE A 30 -12.24 -12.78 8.37
N GLY A 31 -12.05 -12.32 7.13
CA GLY A 31 -10.81 -11.64 6.71
C GLY A 31 -10.58 -10.32 7.45
N ALA A 32 -11.61 -9.49 7.57
CA ALA A 32 -11.54 -8.21 8.29
C ALA A 32 -11.28 -8.41 9.79
N VAL A 33 -11.90 -9.41 10.42
CA VAL A 33 -11.69 -9.73 11.85
C VAL A 33 -10.28 -10.23 12.11
N VAL A 34 -9.72 -11.08 11.25
CA VAL A 34 -8.33 -11.58 11.41
C VAL A 34 -7.32 -10.44 11.30
N VAL A 35 -7.46 -9.54 10.32
CA VAL A 35 -6.56 -8.38 10.17
C VAL A 35 -6.68 -7.44 11.37
N LEU A 36 -7.89 -7.16 11.85
CA LEU A 36 -8.12 -6.35 13.05
C LEU A 36 -7.47 -6.98 14.29
N ALA A 37 -7.64 -8.29 14.48
CA ALA A 37 -7.06 -9.03 15.59
C ALA A 37 -5.53 -9.04 15.56
N ALA A 38 -4.91 -9.18 14.37
CA ALA A 38 -3.47 -9.15 14.21
C ALA A 38 -2.86 -7.79 14.60
N ILE A 39 -3.50 -6.68 14.23
CA ILE A 39 -3.05 -5.32 14.59
C ILE A 39 -3.09 -5.13 16.11
N ILE A 40 -4.21 -5.53 16.75
CA ILE A 40 -4.36 -5.47 18.21
C ILE A 40 -3.30 -6.32 18.90
N LEU A 41 -3.01 -7.51 18.39
CA LEU A 41 -2.01 -8.43 18.94
C LEU A 41 -0.59 -7.86 18.87
N ILE A 42 -0.20 -7.21 17.77
CA ILE A 42 1.12 -6.58 17.64
C ILE A 42 1.26 -5.37 18.59
N MET A 43 0.21 -4.56 18.74
CA MET A 43 0.17 -3.49 19.74
C MET A 43 0.29 -4.03 21.17
N LEU A 44 -0.36 -5.15 21.47
CA LEU A 44 -0.31 -5.78 22.78
C LEU A 44 1.09 -6.32 23.12
N ILE A 45 1.75 -6.99 22.17
CA ILE A 45 3.11 -7.53 22.35
C ILE A 45 4.11 -6.40 22.62
N THR A 46 4.07 -5.34 21.81
CA THR A 46 4.97 -4.18 21.99
C THR A 46 4.71 -3.44 23.29
N TYR A 47 3.44 -3.28 23.69
CA TYR A 47 3.06 -2.70 24.99
C TYR A 47 3.60 -3.52 26.18
N PHE A 48 3.45 -4.85 26.17
CA PHE A 48 3.98 -5.70 27.25
C PHE A 48 5.51 -5.71 27.33
N VAL A 49 6.20 -5.69 26.19
CA VAL A 49 7.68 -5.58 26.15
C VAL A 49 8.15 -4.22 26.67
N SER A 50 7.43 -3.13 26.35
CA SER A 50 7.73 -1.78 26.87
C SER A 50 7.47 -1.61 28.36
N ILE A 51 6.68 -2.48 29.02
CA ILE A 51 6.46 -2.42 30.48
C ILE A 51 7.68 -2.95 31.26
N LYS A 52 8.55 -3.78 30.66
CA LYS A 52 9.82 -4.19 31.27
C LYS A 52 11.00 -4.01 30.31
N PRO A 53 11.50 -2.77 30.11
CA PRO A 53 12.67 -2.54 29.25
C PRO A 53 14.00 -3.00 29.86
N ASN A 54 14.03 -3.59 31.07
CA ASN A 54 15.25 -3.87 31.83
C ASN A 54 15.65 -5.34 31.89
N LEU A 55 15.78 -6.00 30.75
CA LEU A 55 16.68 -7.15 30.62
C LEU A 55 17.34 -7.19 29.23
N MET A 56 17.72 -6.02 28.72
CA MET A 56 18.62 -5.90 27.58
C MET A 56 20.06 -6.00 28.09
N GLY A 57 20.59 -7.22 28.21
CA GLY A 57 22.03 -7.43 28.09
C GLY A 57 22.39 -7.37 26.60
N ALA A 58 23.00 -6.27 26.16
CA ALA A 58 23.61 -6.19 24.83
C ALA A 58 25.10 -6.61 24.91
N PRO A 59 25.80 -6.90 23.80
CA PRO A 59 25.43 -7.66 22.59
C PRO A 59 26.50 -8.75 22.26
N SER A 60 26.16 -9.78 21.49
CA SER A 60 27.19 -10.57 20.79
C SER A 60 26.75 -10.94 19.38
N GLN A 61 27.57 -10.49 18.45
CA GLN A 61 27.45 -10.57 17.01
C GLN A 61 28.05 -11.91 16.55
N THR A 62 27.21 -12.85 16.09
CA THR A 62 27.67 -14.01 15.31
C THR A 62 27.28 -13.82 13.84
N THR A 63 28.10 -13.02 13.15
CA THR A 63 28.82 -13.41 11.93
C THR A 63 28.16 -14.43 10.97
N VAL A 64 26.99 -14.14 10.40
CA VAL A 64 26.62 -14.72 9.08
C VAL A 64 25.87 -13.74 8.16
N LYS A 65 25.73 -12.48 8.58
CA LYS A 65 24.97 -11.45 7.85
C LYS A 65 25.83 -10.22 7.51
N SER A 66 27.14 -10.35 7.37
CA SER A 66 27.95 -9.25 6.80
C SER A 66 28.08 -9.45 5.30
N SER A 67 28.57 -10.59 4.79
CA SER A 67 28.77 -10.70 3.33
C SER A 67 27.48 -10.64 2.49
N SER A 68 26.33 -11.14 3.00
CA SER A 68 25.04 -11.02 2.31
C SER A 68 24.43 -9.63 2.44
N VAL A 69 24.69 -8.93 3.54
CA VAL A 69 24.19 -7.57 3.76
C VAL A 69 25.08 -6.57 3.03
N ASP A 70 26.39 -6.77 2.97
CA ASP A 70 27.32 -5.96 2.19
C ASP A 70 27.13 -6.17 0.68
N ASN A 71 26.76 -7.38 0.24
CA ASN A 71 26.37 -7.64 -1.16
C ASN A 71 24.97 -7.08 -1.47
N ALA A 72 24.01 -7.19 -0.54
CA ALA A 72 22.72 -6.51 -0.68
C ALA A 72 22.86 -4.98 -0.64
N ILE A 73 23.74 -4.42 0.19
CA ILE A 73 24.04 -2.99 0.29
C ILE A 73 24.79 -2.55 -0.97
N ALA A 74 25.74 -3.32 -1.50
CA ALA A 74 26.38 -3.03 -2.78
C ALA A 74 25.39 -3.12 -3.96
N GLN A 75 24.42 -4.03 -3.89
CA GLN A 75 23.32 -4.13 -4.86
C GLN A 75 22.32 -2.97 -4.71
N ILE A 76 22.03 -2.51 -3.49
CA ILE A 76 21.18 -1.34 -3.19
C ILE A 76 21.87 -0.04 -3.63
N VAL A 77 23.16 0.12 -3.32
CA VAL A 77 23.99 1.27 -3.74
C VAL A 77 24.21 1.27 -5.26
N GLY A 78 24.25 0.09 -5.89
CA GLY A 78 24.22 -0.04 -7.35
C GLY A 78 22.83 0.22 -7.97
N ASN A 79 21.76 0.22 -7.17
CA ASN A 79 20.38 0.48 -7.59
C ASN A 79 19.89 1.91 -7.29
N GLU A 80 20.70 2.72 -6.60
CA GLU A 80 20.42 4.13 -6.27
C GLU A 80 20.53 5.09 -7.46
N GLU A 81 20.81 4.58 -8.67
CA GLU A 81 20.77 5.40 -9.89
C GLU A 81 19.35 5.62 -10.44
N GLU A 82 18.28 5.00 -9.93
CA GLU A 82 16.98 5.09 -10.61
C GLU A 82 15.71 4.91 -9.74
N GLU A 83 15.59 5.59 -8.60
CA GLU A 83 14.26 5.79 -7.96
C GLU A 83 13.58 7.10 -8.44
N LEU A 84 13.52 7.28 -9.75
CA LEU A 84 12.66 8.30 -10.39
C LEU A 84 11.16 7.98 -10.27
N ILE A 85 10.82 6.88 -9.60
CA ILE A 85 9.45 6.37 -9.44
C ILE A 85 8.69 7.15 -8.35
N SER A 86 9.39 7.77 -7.39
CA SER A 86 8.74 8.45 -6.27
C SER A 86 8.03 9.78 -6.64
N ASP A 87 8.44 10.42 -7.74
CA ASP A 87 7.96 11.75 -8.14
C ASP A 87 7.07 11.75 -9.40
N CYS A 88 6.55 10.59 -9.82
CA CYS A 88 5.71 10.48 -11.02
C CYS A 88 4.47 11.41 -10.97
N GLU A 89 3.86 11.55 -9.78
CA GLU A 89 2.74 12.46 -9.55
C GLU A 89 3.15 13.93 -9.76
N LEU A 90 4.33 14.30 -9.29
CA LEU A 90 4.82 15.67 -9.39
C LEU A 90 5.20 16.03 -10.83
N VAL A 91 5.81 15.09 -11.56
CA VAL A 91 6.08 15.23 -13.01
C VAL A 91 4.77 15.37 -13.79
N ALA A 92 3.74 14.59 -13.44
CA ALA A 92 2.42 14.69 -14.09
C ALA A 92 1.76 16.05 -13.86
N VAL A 93 1.76 16.56 -12.62
CA VAL A 93 1.20 17.89 -12.29
C VAL A 93 1.98 19.01 -13.01
N ILE A 94 3.31 18.94 -13.06
CA ILE A 94 4.14 19.90 -13.79
C ILE A 94 3.82 19.85 -15.29
N THR A 95 3.72 18.65 -15.87
CA THR A 95 3.39 18.46 -17.30
C THR A 95 1.99 19.00 -17.62
N ALA A 96 1.01 18.72 -16.77
CA ALA A 96 -0.36 19.24 -16.92
C ALA A 96 -0.42 20.77 -16.79
N ALA A 97 0.32 21.36 -15.84
CA ALA A 97 0.40 22.81 -15.67
C ALA A 97 1.04 23.49 -16.89
N ILE A 98 2.10 22.89 -17.45
CA ILE A 98 2.73 23.40 -18.67
C ILE A 98 1.78 23.26 -19.87
N TYR A 99 1.11 22.12 -20.03
CA TYR A 99 0.10 21.94 -21.08
C TYR A 99 -1.02 23.00 -20.98
N ALA A 100 -1.53 23.24 -19.77
CA ALA A 100 -2.52 24.30 -19.53
C ALA A 100 -1.98 25.71 -19.84
N SER A 101 -0.70 25.99 -19.55
CA SER A 101 -0.07 27.28 -19.84
C SER A 101 0.27 27.48 -21.31
N MET A 102 0.58 26.40 -22.04
CA MET A 102 0.92 26.47 -23.46
C MET A 102 -0.32 26.36 -24.36
N GLY A 103 -1.44 25.84 -23.86
CA GLY A 103 -2.70 25.70 -24.60
C GLY A 103 -2.69 24.63 -25.71
N ASP A 104 -1.51 24.14 -26.08
CA ASP A 104 -1.26 23.13 -27.11
C ASP A 104 -0.58 21.88 -26.52
N ALA A 105 -0.67 20.78 -27.27
CA ALA A 105 -0.04 19.52 -26.87
C ALA A 105 1.48 19.63 -26.79
N VAL A 106 2.01 19.48 -25.57
CA VAL A 106 3.44 19.31 -25.30
C VAL A 106 3.95 18.10 -26.10
N PRO A 107 4.95 18.28 -26.99
CA PRO A 107 5.58 17.16 -27.67
C PRO A 107 6.19 16.22 -26.63
N ALA A 108 5.88 14.93 -26.70
CA ALA A 108 6.28 13.93 -25.71
C ALA A 108 7.80 13.79 -25.47
N GLY A 109 8.64 14.41 -26.33
CA GLY A 109 10.09 14.47 -26.18
C GLY A 109 10.68 15.88 -25.99
N GLY A 110 9.85 16.92 -25.87
CA GLY A 110 10.30 18.31 -25.78
C GLY A 110 10.65 18.77 -24.35
N LEU A 111 10.13 18.09 -23.33
CA LEU A 111 10.28 18.46 -21.93
C LEU A 111 10.68 17.23 -21.12
N VAL A 112 11.90 17.24 -20.57
CA VAL A 112 12.45 16.18 -19.71
C VAL A 112 12.82 16.77 -18.36
N VAL A 113 12.23 16.24 -17.30
CA VAL A 113 12.53 16.65 -15.92
C VAL A 113 13.72 15.83 -15.41
N ARG A 114 14.89 16.49 -15.27
CA ARG A 114 16.14 15.81 -14.84
C ARG A 114 16.30 15.72 -13.32
N SER A 115 15.68 16.61 -12.56
CA SER A 115 15.69 16.60 -11.09
C SER A 115 14.60 17.53 -10.55
N ILE A 116 14.09 17.22 -9.37
CA ILE A 116 13.14 18.06 -8.64
C ILE A 116 13.77 18.36 -7.27
N ARG A 117 13.86 19.65 -6.92
CA ARG A 117 14.36 20.07 -5.60
C ARG A 117 13.40 21.05 -4.94
N LYS A 118 13.09 20.80 -3.67
CA LYS A 118 12.30 21.70 -2.85
C LYS A 118 13.12 22.95 -2.52
N SER A 119 12.69 24.12 -2.98
CA SER A 119 13.30 25.38 -2.57
C SER A 119 12.89 25.73 -1.14
N ASN A 120 13.83 26.23 -0.32
CA ASN A 120 13.49 26.84 0.95
C ASN A 120 12.64 28.09 0.71
N ALA A 121 11.43 28.13 1.30
CA ALA A 121 10.40 29.10 0.96
C ALA A 121 10.75 30.58 1.23
N SER A 122 11.88 30.84 1.89
CA SER A 122 12.37 32.19 2.17
C SER A 122 13.01 32.87 0.96
N LYS A 123 13.58 32.13 0.00
CA LYS A 123 14.34 32.73 -1.12
C LYS A 123 13.48 33.34 -2.23
N TRP A 124 12.28 32.83 -2.47
CA TRP A 124 11.42 33.30 -3.58
C TRP A 124 10.54 34.49 -3.21
N LYS A 125 10.33 34.76 -1.91
CA LYS A 125 9.56 35.92 -1.43
C LYS A 125 10.34 37.23 -1.48
N ASN A 126 11.66 37.15 -1.62
CA ASN A 126 12.58 38.29 -1.62
C ASN A 126 13.23 38.52 -3.01
N ALA A 127 12.76 37.79 -4.03
CA ALA A 127 13.20 37.91 -5.41
C ALA A 127 12.25 38.82 -6.19
#